data_AF-I0YRZ7-F1
#
_entry.id   AF-I0YRZ7-F1
#
_cell.length_a   1.000
_cell.length_b   1.000
_cell.length_c   1.000
_cell.angle_alpha   90.00
_cell.angle_beta   90.00
_cell.angle_gamma   90.00
#
_symmetry.space_group_name_H-M   'P 1'
#
loop_
_entity.id
_entity.type
_entity.pdbx_description
1 polymer ?
#
loop_
_entity_poly.entity_id
_entity_poly.type
_entity_poly.pdbx_seq_one_letter_code
_entity_poly.pdbx_strand_id
1 'polypeptide(L)'
;MERRLPFELKVLEAALAETVDEMSTEVSELVDRAMPALDALVQRVSRRELDTVREVKASLQGIFQRTQRLQEELETLLDDDEDMADMYLTRRAQAEERRHRFNEDRRHSAAEQGLDHPLEEHVETVSDSSLASCNTPHGFSHRVEVKSHVDPRSIEECENLLETYFMQVDFLISRLNLLKESIDDTEDLINIELDQRRNQIVAMNLIVSVFAAGFGLIAAIAGICGMNLLPLPIEDTTAPFIGVTVGSCTAGMLVIVSILAWAKYKRVLDFIPQLDS
;
A
#
# COMPACT_ATOMS: atom_id res chain seq x y z
N MET A 1 19.28 21.90 34.25
CA MET A 1 20.21 20.76 34.25
C MET A 1 19.76 19.85 33.13
N GLU A 2 20.42 19.92 31.97
CA GLU A 2 20.24 18.89 30.93
C GLU A 2 20.73 17.57 31.54
N ARG A 3 19.80 16.69 31.91
CA ARG A 3 20.18 15.29 32.16
C ARG A 3 20.66 14.76 30.84
N ARG A 4 21.96 14.44 30.78
CA ARG A 4 22.51 13.79 29.59
C ARG A 4 21.83 12.43 29.48
N LEU A 5 21.07 12.25 28.39
CA LEU A 5 20.55 10.95 27.99
C LEU A 5 21.69 9.91 28.05
N PRO A 6 21.38 8.67 28.48
CA PRO A 6 22.33 7.57 28.50
C PRO A 6 22.83 7.28 27.08
N PHE A 7 23.96 6.60 26.94
CA PHE A 7 24.61 6.49 25.62
C PHE A 7 23.73 5.71 24.63
N GLU A 8 23.06 4.67 25.11
CA GLU A 8 22.15 3.80 24.37
C GLU A 8 21.03 4.61 23.72
N LEU A 9 20.37 5.51 24.48
CA LEU A 9 19.29 6.34 23.97
C LEU A 9 19.78 7.42 23.01
N LYS A 10 21.01 7.91 23.16
CA LYS A 10 21.60 8.84 22.17
C LYS A 10 21.90 8.18 20.84
N VAL A 11 22.36 6.92 20.87
CA VAL A 11 22.59 6.15 19.65
C VAL A 11 21.26 5.86 18.97
N LEU A 12 20.24 5.49 19.76
CA LEU A 12 18.87 5.29 19.26
C LEU A 12 18.28 6.57 18.66
N GLU A 13 18.36 7.69 19.39
CA GLU A 13 17.92 9.02 18.93
C GLU A 13 18.61 9.39 17.60
N ALA A 14 19.93 9.24 17.51
CA ALA A 14 20.67 9.55 16.29
C ALA A 14 20.26 8.63 15.12
N ALA A 15 20.02 7.35 15.37
CA ALA A 15 19.57 6.40 14.35
C ALA A 15 18.14 6.72 13.87
N LEU A 16 17.21 6.99 14.80
CA LEU A 16 15.84 7.36 14.48
C LEU A 16 15.76 8.73 13.79
N ALA A 17 16.57 9.69 14.21
CA ALA A 17 16.67 11.00 13.55
C ALA A 17 17.07 10.85 12.08
N GLU A 18 18.11 10.06 11.81
CA GLU A 18 18.57 9.83 10.44
C GLU A 18 17.53 9.11 9.59
N THR A 19 16.90 8.05 10.11
CA THR A 19 15.90 7.28 9.34
C THR A 19 14.64 8.10 9.04
N VAL A 20 14.16 8.88 10.01
CA VAL A 20 12.98 9.73 9.82
C VAL A 20 13.29 10.91 8.90
N ASP A 21 14.51 11.46 8.94
CA ASP A 21 14.94 12.51 8.01
C ASP A 21 15.06 11.97 6.57
N GLU A 22 15.63 10.76 6.40
CA GLU A 22 15.69 10.05 5.12
C GLU A 22 14.27 9.83 4.56
N MET A 23 13.36 9.27 5.36
CA MET A 23 11.97 9.05 4.95
C MET A 23 11.25 10.35 4.62
N SER A 24 11.44 11.41 5.43
CA SER A 24 10.84 12.72 5.19
C SER A 24 11.31 13.34 3.86
N THR A 25 12.60 13.18 3.56
CA THR A 25 13.20 13.61 2.29
C THR A 25 12.62 12.83 1.11
N GLU A 26 12.57 11.50 1.20
CA GLU A 26 11.95 10.65 0.17
C GLU A 26 10.48 11.01 -0.08
N VAL A 27 9.70 11.28 0.98
CA VAL A 27 8.31 11.72 0.87
C VAL A 27 8.22 13.06 0.14
N SER A 28 9.10 14.02 0.47
CA SER A 28 9.10 15.34 -0.17
C SER A 28 9.45 15.24 -1.66
N GLU A 29 10.49 14.48 -2.00
CA GLU A 29 10.88 14.24 -3.40
C GLU A 29 9.79 13.52 -4.19
N LEU A 30 9.09 12.58 -3.56
CA LEU A 30 7.95 11.91 -4.16
C LEU A 30 6.82 12.89 -4.46
N VAL A 31 6.46 13.77 -3.51
CA VAL A 31 5.43 14.80 -3.71
C VAL A 31 5.83 15.74 -4.85
N ASP A 32 7.08 16.20 -4.89
CA ASP A 32 7.59 17.12 -5.91
C ASP A 32 7.55 16.51 -7.33
N ARG A 33 7.73 15.18 -7.44
CA ARG A 33 7.57 14.46 -8.72
C ARG A 33 6.11 14.16 -9.04
N ALA A 34 5.31 13.84 -8.03
CA ALA A 34 3.93 13.43 -8.21
C ALA A 34 3.06 14.59 -8.68
N MET A 35 3.00 15.70 -7.93
CA MET A 35 2.10 16.83 -8.23
C MET A 35 2.13 17.29 -9.70
N PRO A 36 3.30 17.53 -10.34
CA PRO A 36 3.33 17.90 -11.76
C PRO A 36 2.94 16.76 -12.69
N ALA A 37 3.21 15.50 -12.34
CA ALA A 37 2.81 14.34 -13.14
C ALA A 37 1.28 14.16 -13.14
N LEU A 38 0.63 14.35 -12.00
CA LEU A 38 -0.84 14.33 -11.90
C LEU A 38 -1.45 15.47 -12.71
N ASP A 39 -0.95 16.71 -12.56
CA ASP A 39 -1.47 17.87 -13.31
C ASP A 39 -1.31 17.70 -14.83
N ALA A 40 -0.15 17.22 -15.29
CA ALA A 40 0.08 16.92 -16.71
C ALA A 40 -0.91 15.87 -17.24
N LEU A 41 -1.22 14.85 -16.43
CA LEU A 41 -2.12 13.77 -16.81
C LEU A 41 -3.59 14.24 -16.88
N VAL A 42 -4.00 15.15 -15.99
CA VAL A 42 -5.30 15.82 -16.02
C VAL A 42 -5.44 16.69 -17.27
N GLN A 43 -4.39 17.40 -17.68
CA GLN A 43 -4.43 18.24 -18.89
C GLN A 43 -4.51 17.40 -20.17
N ARG A 44 -3.84 16.25 -20.21
CA ARG A 44 -3.84 15.36 -21.36
C ARG A 44 -3.55 13.92 -20.99
N VAL A 45 -4.56 13.07 -21.16
CA VAL A 45 -4.38 11.62 -21.03
C VAL A 45 -3.48 11.10 -22.14
N SER A 46 -2.31 10.60 -21.75
CA SER A 46 -1.29 10.10 -22.68
C SER A 46 -0.48 8.98 -22.02
N ARG A 47 0.08 8.08 -22.84
CA ARG A 47 0.77 6.86 -22.36
C ARG A 47 1.96 7.20 -21.46
N ARG A 48 2.73 8.22 -21.84
CA ARG A 48 3.92 8.63 -21.10
C ARG A 48 3.56 9.10 -19.69
N GLU A 49 2.52 9.92 -19.54
CA GLU A 49 2.13 10.46 -18.24
C GLU A 49 1.39 9.40 -17.38
N LEU A 50 0.68 8.45 -18.00
CA LEU A 50 0.22 7.24 -17.31
C LEU A 50 1.36 6.38 -16.77
N ASP A 51 2.44 6.19 -17.54
CA ASP A 51 3.60 5.43 -17.10
C ASP A 51 4.33 6.16 -15.95
N THR A 52 4.45 7.50 -16.00
CA THR A 52 5.03 8.26 -14.87
C THR A 52 4.16 8.19 -13.62
N VAL A 53 2.83 8.26 -13.73
CA VAL A 53 1.95 8.13 -12.56
C VAL A 53 2.02 6.73 -11.96
N ARG A 54 2.17 5.68 -12.79
CA ARG A 54 2.42 4.31 -12.30
C ARG A 54 3.74 4.20 -11.56
N GLU A 55 4.80 4.83 -12.05
CA GLU A 55 6.10 4.86 -11.38
C GLU A 55 6.00 5.59 -10.03
N VAL A 56 5.33 6.75 -10.00
CA VAL A 56 5.03 7.49 -8.76
C VAL A 56 4.22 6.63 -7.79
N LYS A 57 3.17 5.93 -8.26
CA LYS A 57 2.34 5.04 -7.43
C LYS A 57 3.15 3.87 -6.85
N ALA A 58 4.03 3.27 -7.64
CA ALA A 58 4.91 2.20 -7.17
C ALA A 58 5.91 2.73 -6.12
N SER A 59 6.50 3.90 -6.36
CA SER A 59 7.39 4.58 -5.40
C SER A 59 6.66 4.93 -4.10
N LEU A 60 5.45 5.46 -4.19
CA LEU A 60 4.57 5.75 -3.05
C LEU A 60 4.33 4.51 -2.20
N GLN A 61 3.94 3.40 -2.82
CA GLN A 61 3.68 2.15 -2.08
C GLN A 61 4.95 1.62 -1.39
N GLY A 62 6.12 1.73 -2.03
CA GLY A 62 7.39 1.33 -1.42
C GLY A 62 7.73 2.16 -0.17
N ILE A 63 7.64 3.48 -0.27
CA ILE A 63 7.91 4.40 0.85
C ILE A 63 6.88 4.21 1.96
N PHE A 64 5.60 4.07 1.61
CA PHE A 64 4.52 3.84 2.56
C PHE A 64 4.74 2.56 3.38
N GLN A 65 5.10 1.45 2.74
CA GLN A 65 5.39 0.20 3.45
C GLN A 65 6.61 0.30 4.37
N ARG A 66 7.68 1.00 3.94
CA ARG A 66 8.86 1.23 4.80
C ARG A 66 8.51 2.07 6.02
N THR A 67 7.69 3.11 5.84
CA THR A 67 7.26 4.03 6.90
C THR A 67 6.31 3.35 7.88
N GLN A 68 5.35 2.56 7.38
CA GLN A 68 4.45 1.76 8.23
C GLN A 68 5.20 0.73 9.07
N ARG A 69 6.19 0.03 8.50
CA ARG A 69 7.00 -0.89 9.29
C ARG A 69 7.72 -0.19 10.43
N LEU A 70 8.29 1.00 10.19
CA LEU A 70 8.93 1.76 11.27
C LEU A 70 7.90 2.19 12.34
N GLN A 71 6.69 2.57 11.94
CA GLN A 71 5.60 2.86 12.87
C GLN A 71 5.22 1.64 13.72
N GLU A 72 5.02 0.47 13.12
CA GLU A 72 4.66 -0.79 13.79
C GLU A 72 5.74 -1.21 14.81
N GLU A 73 7.02 -1.08 14.44
CA GLU A 73 8.14 -1.37 15.35
C GLU A 73 8.20 -0.36 16.51
N LEU A 74 7.95 0.94 16.25
CA LEU A 74 7.87 1.95 17.31
C LEU A 74 6.68 1.71 18.23
N GLU A 75 5.50 1.40 17.70
CA GLU A 75 4.29 1.06 18.48
C GLU A 75 4.56 -0.13 19.40
N THR A 76 5.17 -1.18 18.85
CA THR A 76 5.55 -2.37 19.63
C THR A 76 6.48 -2.03 20.80
N LEU A 77 7.45 -1.11 20.59
CA LEU A 77 8.36 -0.67 21.65
C LEU A 77 7.69 0.25 22.68
N LEU A 78 6.69 1.04 22.29
CA LEU A 78 5.91 1.87 23.22
C LEU A 78 4.93 1.04 24.07
N ASP A 79 4.47 -0.11 23.57
CA ASP A 79 3.45 -0.93 24.24
C ASP A 79 3.96 -1.70 25.48
N ASP A 80 5.27 -1.96 25.59
CA ASP A 80 5.85 -2.75 26.68
C ASP A 80 6.94 -1.99 27.48
N ASP A 81 6.60 -1.61 28.71
CA ASP A 81 7.53 -1.01 29.68
C ASP A 81 8.75 -1.90 29.97
N GLU A 82 8.63 -3.23 29.85
CA GLU A 82 9.73 -4.18 30.05
C GLU A 82 10.75 -4.08 28.90
N ASP A 83 10.30 -3.92 27.65
CA ASP A 83 11.17 -3.68 26.50
C ASP A 83 11.86 -2.31 26.61
N MET A 84 11.13 -1.29 27.07
CA MET A 84 11.72 0.03 27.36
C MET A 84 12.78 -0.03 28.47
N ALA A 85 12.55 -0.83 29.50
CA ALA A 85 13.52 -1.06 30.56
C ALA A 85 14.78 -1.79 30.06
N ASP A 86 14.61 -2.75 29.14
CA ASP A 86 15.69 -3.56 28.57
C ASP A 86 16.63 -2.78 27.65
N MET A 87 16.18 -1.67 27.06
CA MET A 87 17.02 -0.76 26.27
C MET A 87 18.14 -0.10 27.07
N TYR A 88 18.08 -0.06 28.40
CA TYR A 88 19.12 0.49 29.27
C TYR A 88 20.32 -0.47 29.44
N LEU A 89 21.03 -0.71 28.33
CA LEU A 89 22.13 -1.67 28.22
C LEU A 89 23.29 -1.39 29.19
N THR A 90 23.60 -0.12 29.48
CA THR A 90 24.67 0.21 30.45
C THR A 90 24.35 -0.35 31.82
N ARG A 91 23.11 -0.14 32.26
CA ARG A 91 22.63 -0.54 33.58
C ARG A 91 22.54 -2.06 33.66
N ARG A 92 22.10 -2.70 32.58
CA ARG A 92 22.04 -4.16 32.45
C ARG A 92 23.43 -4.79 32.53
N ALA A 93 24.41 -4.28 31.78
CA ALA A 93 25.79 -4.75 31.83
C ALA A 93 26.40 -4.62 33.25
N GLN A 94 26.19 -3.48 33.91
CA GLN A 94 26.65 -3.29 35.29
C GLN A 94 25.98 -4.24 36.29
N ALA A 95 24.69 -4.54 36.10
CA ALA A 95 23.97 -5.49 36.93
C ALA A 95 24.49 -6.92 36.72
N GLU A 96 24.79 -7.30 35.49
CA GLU A 96 25.41 -8.59 35.14
C GLU A 96 26.81 -8.72 35.75
N GLU A 97 27.66 -7.70 35.64
CA GLU A 97 28.98 -7.70 36.26
C GLU A 97 28.93 -7.83 37.79
N ARG A 98 27.97 -7.16 38.44
CA ARG A 98 27.77 -7.28 39.90
C ARG A 98 27.35 -8.69 40.29
N ARG A 99 26.45 -9.30 39.52
CA ARG A 99 26.04 -10.70 39.71
C ARG A 99 27.21 -11.66 39.53
N HIS A 100 28.07 -11.42 38.53
CA HIS A 100 29.28 -12.21 38.31
C HIS A 100 30.23 -12.14 39.50
N ARG A 101 30.55 -10.93 39.99
CA ARG A 101 31.38 -10.75 41.20
C ARG A 101 30.81 -11.47 42.41
N PHE A 102 29.52 -11.32 42.68
CA PHE A 102 28.86 -12.00 43.81
C PHE A 102 28.92 -13.54 43.69
N ASN A 103 28.73 -14.08 42.48
CA ASN A 103 28.82 -15.51 42.24
C ASN A 103 30.26 -16.05 42.38
N GLU A 104 31.27 -15.26 42.00
CA GLU A 104 32.68 -15.57 42.25
C GLU A 104 32.98 -15.59 43.75
N ASP A 105 32.60 -14.55 44.50
CA ASP A 105 32.81 -14.50 45.95
C ASP A 105 32.19 -15.73 46.66
N ARG A 106 30.98 -16.13 46.25
CA ARG A 106 30.30 -17.32 46.80
C ARG A 106 31.01 -18.63 46.47
N ARG A 107 31.65 -18.72 45.30
CA ARG A 107 32.48 -19.89 44.91
C ARG A 107 33.75 -19.97 45.73
N HIS A 108 34.39 -18.84 46.00
CA HIS A 108 35.59 -18.77 46.84
C HIS A 108 35.28 -19.18 48.29
N SER A 109 34.18 -18.71 48.88
CA SER A 109 33.78 -19.11 50.24
C SER A 109 33.37 -20.59 50.35
N ALA A 110 32.83 -21.19 49.29
CA ALA A 110 32.50 -22.62 49.27
C ALA A 110 33.74 -23.52 49.14
N ALA A 111 34.78 -23.05 48.46
CA ALA A 111 36.06 -23.76 48.35
C ALA A 111 36.86 -23.73 49.66
N GLU A 112 36.73 -22.67 50.48
CA GLU A 112 37.40 -22.57 51.79
C GLU A 112 36.75 -23.44 52.89
N GLN A 113 35.50 -23.90 52.72
CA GLN A 113 34.82 -24.81 53.67
C GLN A 113 34.99 -26.31 53.33
N GLY A 114 35.69 -26.65 52.24
CA GLY A 114 36.03 -28.03 51.87
C GLY A 114 37.48 -28.36 52.23
N LEU A 115 37.74 -28.77 53.48
CA LEU A 115 39.04 -29.28 53.93
C LEU A 115 38.89 -30.74 54.39
N ASP A 116 39.71 -31.59 53.77
CA ASP A 116 39.77 -33.06 53.82
C ASP A 116 40.00 -33.68 55.20
N HIS A 117 39.57 -34.94 55.39
CA HIS A 117 40.33 -35.89 56.21
C HIS A 117 40.39 -37.31 55.56
N PRO A 118 41.55 -38.02 55.57
CA PRO A 118 41.79 -39.20 54.72
C PRO A 118 41.85 -40.55 55.46
N LEU A 119 41.66 -41.65 54.69
CA LEU A 119 41.90 -43.09 54.96
C LEU A 119 40.88 -43.72 55.97
N GLU A 120 40.22 -44.86 55.74
CA GLU A 120 40.67 -46.18 55.27
C GLU A 120 39.52 -47.04 54.69
N GLU A 121 39.89 -47.99 53.82
CA GLU A 121 39.14 -49.18 53.41
C GLU A 121 38.63 -49.95 54.65
N HIS A 122 37.35 -50.36 54.71
CA HIS A 122 36.91 -51.65 55.26
C HIS A 122 35.48 -51.98 54.82
N VAL A 123 35.36 -53.17 54.22
CA VAL A 123 34.12 -53.88 53.89
C VAL A 123 33.61 -54.56 55.16
N GLU A 124 32.33 -54.37 55.53
CA GLU A 124 31.43 -55.44 56.01
C GLU A 124 30.00 -54.95 56.35
N THR A 125 29.04 -55.60 55.67
CA THR A 125 27.73 -56.12 56.11
C THR A 125 26.87 -55.48 57.23
N VAL A 126 25.61 -55.20 56.83
CA VAL A 126 24.32 -55.63 57.43
C VAL A 126 23.84 -55.05 58.78
N SER A 127 22.58 -54.56 58.73
CA SER A 127 21.53 -54.43 59.77
C SER A 127 21.60 -53.35 60.86
N ASP A 128 20.56 -52.52 60.81
CA ASP A 128 19.50 -52.35 61.83
C ASP A 128 19.27 -50.98 62.46
N SER A 129 18.04 -50.51 62.22
CA SER A 129 17.14 -49.81 63.14
C SER A 129 17.52 -48.46 63.79
N SER A 130 16.66 -47.49 63.46
CA SER A 130 15.91 -46.61 64.38
C SER A 130 16.46 -45.23 64.78
N LEU A 131 15.71 -44.24 64.27
CA LEU A 131 15.14 -43.05 64.95
C LEU A 131 16.10 -42.03 65.58
N ALA A 132 16.18 -40.84 64.97
CA ALA A 132 15.43 -39.67 65.44
C ALA A 132 15.79 -38.37 64.69
N SER A 133 14.76 -37.73 64.14
CA SER A 133 14.47 -36.29 64.31
C SER A 133 15.57 -35.25 64.00
N CYS A 134 15.50 -34.64 62.81
CA CYS A 134 15.41 -33.18 62.71
C CYS A 134 14.95 -32.73 61.31
N ASN A 135 14.03 -31.77 61.31
CA ASN A 135 13.40 -31.15 60.15
C ASN A 135 14.43 -30.44 59.26
N THR A 136 14.46 -30.76 57.97
CA THR A 136 15.05 -29.90 56.95
C THR A 136 14.00 -28.89 56.49
N PRO A 137 14.18 -27.57 56.68
CA PRO A 137 13.37 -26.59 55.97
C PRO A 137 13.88 -26.51 54.54
N HIS A 138 12.98 -26.81 53.61
CA HIS A 138 12.95 -26.38 52.22
C HIS A 138 14.12 -25.47 51.79
N GLY A 139 15.05 -26.05 51.02
CA GLY A 139 15.89 -25.29 50.10
C GLY A 139 15.01 -24.67 49.03
N PHE A 140 14.46 -23.48 49.33
CA PHE A 140 13.83 -22.63 48.33
C PHE A 140 14.94 -22.13 47.41
N SER A 141 15.07 -22.76 46.24
CA SER A 141 15.80 -22.20 45.11
C SER A 141 15.07 -20.92 44.69
N HIS A 142 15.31 -19.82 45.41
CA HIS A 142 15.00 -18.49 44.92
C HIS A 142 16.01 -18.26 43.80
N ARG A 143 15.63 -18.61 42.57
CA ARG A 143 16.14 -17.94 41.39
C ARG A 143 15.84 -16.46 41.66
N VAL A 144 16.84 -15.73 42.13
CA VAL A 144 16.74 -14.28 42.29
C VAL A 144 16.76 -13.76 40.87
N GLU A 145 15.58 -13.71 40.25
CA GLU A 145 15.32 -12.79 39.16
C GLU A 145 15.49 -11.41 39.79
N VAL A 146 16.72 -10.88 39.75
CA VAL A 146 16.90 -9.44 39.92
C VAL A 146 16.26 -8.84 38.68
N LYS A 147 14.94 -8.68 38.70
CA LYS A 147 14.24 -7.77 37.81
C LYS A 147 14.95 -6.45 38.07
N SER A 148 15.75 -5.99 37.11
CA SER A 148 16.38 -4.68 37.20
C SER A 148 15.22 -3.71 37.32
N HIS A 149 14.93 -3.26 38.53
CA HIS A 149 13.91 -2.25 38.78
C HIS A 149 14.44 -0.96 38.16
N VAL A 150 14.22 -0.82 36.86
CA VAL A 150 14.49 0.40 36.11
C VAL A 150 13.64 1.48 36.77
N ASP A 151 14.26 2.61 37.11
CA ASP A 151 13.56 3.74 37.71
C ASP A 151 12.42 4.15 36.76
N PRO A 152 11.16 4.29 37.20
CA PRO A 152 10.05 4.69 36.33
C PRO A 152 10.33 5.98 35.55
N ARG A 153 11.16 6.88 36.10
CA ARG A 153 11.61 8.10 35.40
C ARG A 153 12.50 7.83 34.19
N SER A 154 13.29 6.76 34.21
CA SER A 154 14.05 6.36 33.01
C SER A 154 13.10 5.87 31.92
N ILE A 155 12.09 5.08 32.28
CA ILE A 155 11.10 4.60 31.30
C ILE A 155 10.39 5.80 30.67
N GLU A 156 9.94 6.77 31.47
CA GLU A 156 9.34 8.02 30.99
C GLU A 156 10.27 8.82 30.05
N GLU A 157 11.57 8.92 30.35
CA GLU A 157 12.53 9.59 29.46
C GLU A 157 12.68 8.88 28.11
N CYS A 158 12.56 7.55 28.08
CA CYS A 158 12.60 6.74 26.86
C CYS A 158 11.29 6.82 26.08
N GLU A 159 10.15 6.72 26.77
CA GLU A 159 8.80 6.84 26.21
C GLU A 159 8.63 8.19 25.50
N ASN A 160 8.99 9.30 26.16
CA ASN A 160 8.91 10.64 25.56
C ASN A 160 9.73 10.76 24.27
N LEU A 161 10.90 10.10 24.20
CA LEU A 161 11.75 10.08 23.01
C LEU A 161 11.05 9.30 21.89
N LEU A 162 10.62 8.08 22.17
CA LEU A 162 9.95 7.22 21.19
C LEU A 162 8.63 7.81 20.70
N GLU A 163 7.82 8.39 21.59
CA GLU A 163 6.56 9.06 21.26
C GLU A 163 6.79 10.22 20.30
N THR A 164 7.85 11.02 20.50
CA THR A 164 8.22 12.10 19.59
C THR A 164 8.46 11.59 18.17
N TYR A 165 9.22 10.50 18.02
CA TYR A 165 9.48 9.91 16.71
C TYR A 165 8.26 9.18 16.15
N PHE A 166 7.47 8.51 16.97
CA PHE A 166 6.22 7.86 16.57
C PHE A 166 5.27 8.88 15.94
N MET A 167 5.07 10.03 16.60
CA MET A 167 4.25 11.13 16.07
C MET A 167 4.83 11.70 14.76
N GLN A 168 6.16 11.77 14.63
CA GLN A 168 6.80 12.23 13.41
C GLN A 168 6.59 11.25 12.24
N VAL A 169 6.69 9.95 12.49
CA VAL A 169 6.44 8.90 11.50
C VAL A 169 4.96 8.87 11.11
N ASP A 170 4.03 8.99 12.07
CA ASP A 170 2.59 9.06 11.79
C ASP A 170 2.22 10.27 10.92
N PHE A 171 2.89 11.40 11.16
CA PHE A 171 2.77 12.56 10.29
C PHE A 171 3.24 12.28 8.85
N LEU A 172 4.34 11.52 8.66
CA LEU A 172 4.79 11.11 7.32
C LEU A 172 3.78 10.18 6.64
N ILE A 173 3.23 9.22 7.36
CA ILE A 173 2.17 8.32 6.86
C ILE A 173 0.95 9.10 6.43
N SER A 174 0.54 10.09 7.23
CA SER A 174 -0.56 11.00 6.90
C SER A 174 -0.30 11.77 5.60
N ARG A 175 0.92 12.29 5.41
CA ARG A 175 1.31 12.95 4.14
C ARG A 175 1.26 12.00 2.94
N LEU A 176 1.72 10.76 3.11
CA LEU A 176 1.66 9.73 2.07
C LEU A 176 0.22 9.34 1.73
N ASN A 177 -0.67 9.27 2.72
CA ASN A 177 -2.10 9.02 2.50
C ASN A 177 -2.76 10.15 1.71
N LEU A 178 -2.44 11.41 2.00
CA LEU A 178 -2.93 12.55 1.21
C LEU A 178 -2.45 12.47 -0.25
N LEU A 179 -1.19 12.11 -0.46
CA LEU A 179 -0.68 11.94 -1.82
C LEU A 179 -1.34 10.76 -2.54
N LYS A 180 -1.59 9.66 -1.81
CA LYS A 180 -2.31 8.50 -2.34
C LYS A 180 -3.71 8.89 -2.79
N GLU A 181 -4.45 9.61 -1.96
CA GLU A 181 -5.78 10.11 -2.27
C GLU A 181 -5.76 10.97 -3.54
N SER A 182 -4.80 11.90 -3.65
CA SER A 182 -4.65 12.72 -4.86
C SER A 182 -4.40 11.89 -6.14
N ILE A 183 -3.60 10.82 -6.04
CA ILE A 183 -3.35 9.90 -7.17
C ILE A 183 -4.60 9.11 -7.52
N ASP A 184 -5.29 8.54 -6.52
CA ASP A 184 -6.48 7.72 -6.73
C ASP A 184 -7.62 8.60 -7.29
N ASP A 185 -7.80 9.84 -6.82
CA ASP A 185 -8.75 10.83 -7.37
C ASP A 185 -8.45 11.15 -8.85
N THR A 186 -7.16 11.29 -9.19
CA THR A 186 -6.75 11.56 -10.56
C THR A 186 -6.97 10.34 -11.46
N GLU A 187 -6.71 9.13 -10.97
CA GLU A 187 -6.99 7.88 -11.67
C GLU A 187 -8.49 7.72 -11.96
N ASP A 188 -9.35 8.03 -10.99
CA ASP A 188 -10.80 8.01 -11.17
C ASP A 188 -11.27 9.04 -12.19
N LEU A 189 -10.73 10.26 -12.16
CA LEU A 189 -11.02 11.30 -13.17
C LEU A 189 -10.64 10.82 -14.58
N ILE A 190 -9.46 10.23 -14.74
CA ILE A 190 -9.00 9.72 -16.04
C ILE A 190 -9.86 8.55 -16.50
N ASN A 191 -10.28 7.67 -15.60
CA ASN A 191 -11.17 6.56 -15.93
C ASN A 191 -12.50 7.09 -16.49
N ILE A 192 -13.05 8.15 -15.89
CA ILE A 192 -14.25 8.83 -16.39
C ILE A 192 -14.01 9.43 -17.79
N GLU A 193 -12.89 10.13 -18.01
CA GLU A 193 -12.59 10.71 -19.34
C GLU A 193 -12.38 9.61 -20.40
N LEU A 194 -11.66 8.54 -20.07
CA LEU A 194 -11.42 7.43 -20.99
C LEU A 194 -12.71 6.70 -21.37
N ASP A 195 -13.62 6.48 -20.43
CA ASP A 195 -14.93 5.93 -20.72
C ASP A 195 -15.75 6.88 -21.59
N GLN A 196 -15.62 8.19 -21.38
CA GLN A 196 -16.26 9.17 -22.24
C GLN A 196 -15.75 9.10 -23.68
N ARG A 197 -14.42 9.01 -23.88
CA ARG A 197 -13.80 8.85 -25.20
C ARG A 197 -14.21 7.53 -25.86
N ARG A 198 -14.22 6.43 -25.11
CA ARG A 198 -14.69 5.13 -25.60
C ARG A 198 -16.13 5.21 -26.08
N ASN A 199 -17.01 5.85 -25.30
CA ASN A 199 -18.41 5.99 -25.66
C ASN A 199 -18.58 6.85 -26.93
N GLN A 200 -17.79 7.92 -27.08
CA GLN A 200 -17.76 8.71 -28.32
C GLN A 200 -17.39 7.85 -29.55
N ILE A 201 -16.36 6.99 -29.43
CA ILE A 201 -15.93 6.11 -30.54
C ILE A 201 -17.05 5.12 -30.90
N VAL A 202 -17.70 4.51 -29.89
CA VAL A 202 -18.81 3.57 -30.10
C VAL A 202 -19.99 4.27 -30.79
N ALA A 203 -20.33 5.50 -30.37
CA ALA A 203 -21.37 6.29 -30.98
C ALA A 203 -21.06 6.64 -32.44
N MET A 204 -19.82 7.09 -32.74
CA MET A 204 -19.40 7.38 -34.11
C MET A 204 -19.47 6.14 -35.01
N ASN A 205 -19.02 4.98 -34.50
CA ASN A 205 -19.10 3.72 -35.25
C ASN A 205 -20.56 3.29 -35.52
N LEU A 206 -21.46 3.51 -34.57
CA LEU A 206 -22.89 3.26 -34.75
C LEU A 206 -23.47 4.13 -35.87
N ILE A 207 -23.15 5.43 -35.87
CA ILE A 207 -23.60 6.36 -36.92
C ILE A 207 -23.11 5.90 -38.30
N VAL A 208 -21.81 5.58 -38.43
CA VAL A 208 -21.23 5.06 -39.68
C VAL A 208 -21.92 3.77 -40.13
N SER A 209 -22.21 2.87 -39.20
CA SER A 209 -22.89 1.60 -39.50
C SER A 209 -24.31 1.81 -40.01
N VAL A 210 -25.07 2.75 -39.43
CA VAL A 210 -26.42 3.11 -39.90
C VAL A 210 -26.38 3.68 -41.32
N PHE A 211 -25.42 4.58 -41.60
CA PHE A 211 -25.22 5.10 -42.96
C PHE A 211 -24.85 4.00 -43.94
N ALA A 212 -23.91 3.12 -43.59
CA ALA A 212 -23.47 2.01 -44.45
C ALA A 212 -24.63 1.03 -44.74
N ALA A 213 -25.43 0.69 -43.73
CA ALA A 213 -26.62 -0.15 -43.92
C ALA A 213 -27.64 0.50 -44.86
N GLY A 214 -27.87 1.80 -44.71
CA GLY A 214 -28.76 2.55 -45.61
C GLY A 214 -28.27 2.58 -47.05
N PHE A 215 -26.99 2.83 -47.29
CA PHE A 215 -26.39 2.72 -48.62
C PHE A 215 -26.47 1.29 -49.17
N GLY A 216 -26.31 0.27 -48.32
CA GLY A 216 -26.49 -1.13 -48.70
C GLY A 216 -27.90 -1.43 -49.22
N LEU A 217 -28.94 -0.87 -48.58
CA LEU A 217 -30.33 -1.02 -49.05
C LEU A 217 -30.57 -0.30 -50.39
N ILE A 218 -30.06 0.92 -50.56
CA ILE A 218 -30.16 1.66 -51.82
C ILE A 218 -29.44 0.90 -52.95
N ALA A 219 -28.22 0.41 -52.68
CA ALA A 219 -27.44 -0.37 -53.63
C ALA A 219 -28.11 -1.70 -54.00
N ALA A 220 -28.77 -2.36 -53.04
CA ALA A 220 -29.54 -3.57 -53.30
C ALA A 220 -30.72 -3.31 -54.25
N ILE A 221 -31.49 -2.23 -54.03
CA ILE A 221 -32.60 -1.84 -54.91
C ILE A 221 -32.07 -1.48 -56.31
N ALA A 222 -31.01 -0.68 -56.38
CA ALA A 222 -30.36 -0.33 -57.63
C ALA A 222 -29.82 -1.57 -58.37
N GLY A 223 -29.28 -2.56 -57.63
CA GLY A 223 -28.83 -3.84 -58.17
C GLY A 223 -29.98 -4.65 -58.75
N ILE A 224 -31.11 -4.79 -58.04
CA ILE A 224 -32.31 -5.47 -58.53
C ILE A 224 -32.84 -4.81 -59.81
N CYS A 225 -32.83 -3.47 -59.89
CA CYS A 225 -33.26 -2.72 -61.07
C CYS A 225 -32.22 -2.72 -62.21
N GLY A 226 -30.93 -2.87 -61.89
CA GLY A 226 -29.83 -2.94 -62.86
C GLY A 226 -29.60 -4.34 -63.43
N MET A 227 -30.18 -5.38 -62.81
CA MET A 227 -30.22 -6.71 -63.39
C MET A 227 -31.10 -6.67 -64.64
N ASN A 228 -30.51 -7.01 -65.79
CA ASN A 228 -31.07 -7.01 -67.15
C ASN A 228 -32.32 -7.90 -67.30
N LEU A 229 -33.43 -7.51 -66.66
CA LEU A 229 -34.71 -8.19 -66.69
C LEU A 229 -35.57 -7.55 -67.77
N LEU A 230 -35.47 -8.14 -68.96
CA LEU A 230 -36.48 -8.35 -70.01
C LEU A 230 -37.40 -7.17 -70.40
N PRO A 231 -37.59 -6.93 -71.72
CA PRO A 231 -38.23 -5.74 -72.25
C PRO A 231 -39.65 -5.62 -71.72
N LEU A 232 -39.86 -4.70 -70.77
CA LEU A 232 -41.20 -4.32 -70.34
C LEU A 232 -41.83 -3.52 -71.49
N PRO A 233 -43.15 -3.68 -71.79
CA PRO A 233 -43.79 -3.17 -73.01
C PRO A 233 -43.96 -1.63 -73.09
N ILE A 234 -43.18 -0.89 -72.29
CA ILE A 234 -43.26 0.57 -72.11
C ILE A 234 -41.93 1.25 -72.49
N GLU A 235 -40.96 0.49 -73.01
CA GLU A 235 -39.64 0.96 -73.44
C GLU A 235 -39.70 1.68 -74.79
N ASP A 236 -40.03 2.97 -74.77
CA ASP A 236 -39.58 3.91 -75.82
C ASP A 236 -38.96 5.18 -75.20
N THR A 237 -38.81 5.26 -73.87
CA THR A 237 -38.32 6.47 -73.19
C THR A 237 -37.47 6.11 -71.98
N THR A 238 -36.32 6.77 -71.80
CA THR A 238 -35.38 6.63 -70.67
C THR A 238 -35.94 7.10 -69.32
N ALA A 239 -37.12 7.73 -69.31
CA ALA A 239 -37.73 8.35 -68.14
C ALA A 239 -38.08 7.43 -66.94
N PRO A 240 -38.59 6.20 -67.10
CA PRO A 240 -39.03 5.37 -65.98
C PRO A 240 -37.85 4.80 -65.18
N PHE A 241 -36.74 4.47 -65.83
CA PHE A 241 -35.51 4.01 -65.17
C PHE A 241 -34.95 5.10 -64.24
N ILE A 242 -34.80 6.32 -64.75
CA ILE A 242 -34.34 7.48 -63.98
C ILE A 242 -35.28 7.74 -62.79
N GLY A 243 -36.60 7.64 -63.01
CA GLY A 243 -37.60 7.80 -61.96
C GLY A 243 -37.45 6.78 -60.82
N VAL A 244 -37.20 5.51 -61.14
CA VAL A 244 -37.01 4.45 -60.13
C VAL A 244 -35.68 4.61 -59.39
N THR A 245 -34.60 4.98 -60.08
CA THR A 245 -33.29 5.22 -59.45
C THR A 245 -33.31 6.44 -58.53
N VAL A 246 -33.91 7.55 -58.97
CA VAL A 246 -34.04 8.76 -58.14
C VAL A 246 -35.02 8.53 -56.99
N GLY A 247 -36.11 7.81 -57.23
CA GLY A 247 -37.09 7.41 -56.22
C GLY A 247 -36.51 6.53 -55.12
N SER A 248 -35.68 5.54 -55.47
CA SER A 248 -35.05 4.66 -54.48
C SER A 248 -33.94 5.35 -53.68
N CYS A 249 -33.15 6.23 -54.31
CA CYS A 249 -32.17 7.07 -53.62
C CYS A 249 -32.84 8.03 -52.62
N THR A 250 -33.92 8.70 -53.03
CA THR A 250 -34.65 9.62 -52.14
C THR A 250 -35.35 8.88 -51.00
N ALA A 251 -36.01 7.77 -51.28
CA ALA A 251 -36.63 6.94 -50.25
C ALA A 251 -35.60 6.39 -49.25
N GLY A 252 -34.45 5.89 -49.72
CA GLY A 252 -33.39 5.40 -48.85
C GLY A 252 -32.77 6.49 -47.98
N MET A 253 -32.55 7.68 -48.54
CA MET A 253 -32.05 8.83 -47.78
C MET A 253 -33.05 9.26 -46.69
N LEU A 254 -34.36 9.26 -46.99
CA LEU A 254 -35.40 9.55 -46.00
C LEU A 254 -35.41 8.52 -44.85
N VAL A 255 -35.26 7.23 -45.15
CA VAL A 255 -35.20 6.18 -44.12
C VAL A 255 -33.99 6.37 -43.19
N ILE A 256 -32.81 6.68 -43.75
CA ILE A 256 -31.61 6.97 -42.94
C ILE A 256 -31.86 8.19 -42.04
N VAL A 257 -32.40 9.27 -42.59
CA VAL A 257 -32.70 10.50 -41.83
C VAL A 257 -33.73 10.22 -40.73
N SER A 258 -34.77 9.43 -41.00
CA SER A 258 -35.77 9.03 -40.00
C SER A 258 -35.16 8.19 -38.88
N ILE A 259 -34.25 7.26 -39.19
CA ILE A 259 -33.55 6.44 -38.18
C ILE A 259 -32.63 7.32 -37.32
N LEU A 260 -31.89 8.26 -37.93
CA LEU A 260 -31.04 9.19 -37.19
C LEU A 260 -31.86 10.14 -36.30
N ALA A 261 -32.99 10.65 -36.79
CA ALA A 261 -33.90 11.49 -36.02
C ALA A 261 -34.50 10.73 -34.83
N TRP A 262 -34.87 9.46 -35.03
CA TRP A 262 -35.37 8.60 -33.96
C TRP A 262 -34.29 8.30 -32.91
N ALA A 263 -33.06 8.00 -33.35
CA ALA A 263 -31.92 7.75 -32.46
C ALA A 263 -31.56 9.00 -31.62
N LYS A 264 -31.67 10.19 -32.20
CA LYS A 264 -31.52 11.48 -31.50
C LYS A 264 -32.67 11.73 -30.52
N TYR A 265 -33.93 11.52 -30.92
CA TYR A 265 -35.11 11.73 -30.07
C TYR A 265 -35.10 10.84 -28.83
N LYS A 266 -34.62 9.60 -28.94
CA LYS A 266 -34.53 8.66 -27.82
C LYS A 266 -33.37 8.96 -26.85
N ARG A 267 -32.64 10.07 -27.03
CA ARG A 267 -31.47 10.49 -26.22
C ARG A 267 -30.34 9.46 -26.14
N VAL A 268 -30.34 8.45 -27.00
CA VAL A 268 -29.25 7.45 -27.07
C VAL A 268 -27.96 8.11 -27.60
N LEU A 269 -28.09 9.26 -28.29
CA LEU A 269 -26.99 10.06 -28.81
C LEU A 269 -26.59 11.29 -27.96
N ASP A 270 -27.26 11.55 -26.82
CA ASP A 270 -26.97 12.75 -25.98
C ASP A 270 -25.61 12.68 -25.26
N PHE A 271 -24.84 11.61 -25.46
CA PHE A 271 -23.50 11.43 -24.89
C PHE A 271 -22.37 12.03 -25.74
N ILE A 272 -22.67 12.64 -26.89
CA ILE A 272 -21.67 13.40 -27.65
C ILE A 272 -21.64 14.82 -27.06
N PRO A 273 -20.57 15.22 -26.33
CA PRO A 273 -20.38 16.62 -25.99
C PRO A 273 -20.25 17.36 -27.30
N GLN A 274 -20.90 18.51 -27.34
CA GLN A 274 -21.02 19.38 -28.48
C GLN A 274 -19.68 19.51 -29.23
N LEU A 275 -19.70 19.28 -30.54
CA LEU A 275 -18.84 20.05 -31.44
C LEU A 275 -19.35 21.49 -31.32
N ASP A 276 -18.88 22.21 -30.30
CA ASP A 276 -18.90 23.66 -30.36
C ASP A 276 -17.65 24.09 -31.15
N SER A 277 -17.87 25.09 -32.00
CA SER A 277 -16.91 25.56 -33.01
C SER A 277 -15.77 26.37 -32.42
#